data_AF-A0A7M1BA01-F1
#
_entry.id   AF-A0A7M1BA01-F1
#
_cell.length_a   1.000
_cell.length_b   1.000
_cell.length_c   1.000
_cell.angle_alpha   90.00
_cell.angle_beta   90.00
_cell.angle_gamma   90.00
#
_symmetry.space_group_name_H-M   'P 1'
#
loop_
_entity.id
_entity.type
_entity.pdbx_description
1 polymer ?
#
loop_
_entity_poly.entity_id
_entity_poly.type
_entity_poly.pdbx_seq_one_letter_code
_entity_poly.pdbx_strand_id
1 'polypeptide(L)'
;MKLFTLFSAFLLIFLTACVPLEKKHTTVVQKKQIHITKLNKEVKELDSHDKRLIYKSIKNEIRLHRKMGNEDYKYGYYYDAIKAYELVNFYEGYPAIPLQKIKEIKVEAKKRAYIHYQNAKKYLYKDKKRALIELNSVMMNNPEYKNTQELYSKLRNDRAMRIYIHSLENSLETKLINNKGSYQELKAIKNSLNNLAKYDYKNTSLQKARELLREQKEILLKNAIAIYKKGNLKQAKQKFLEILSIYPDDVTAEKYMQRIAFKQSKKHNLAMAQKALKQNNYLESIDYAKKVLQLESQNRQAKQIIAKANKRAKEAVNRLVNEGKRYYNSKNLDQAKQCFEKALKIDKTNNTSLIYHKKIQRQLRTIKSLQ
;
A
#
# COMPACT_ATOMS: atom_id res chain seq x y z
N MET A 1 58.20 -12.51 13.10
CA MET A 1 58.27 -12.69 14.56
C MET A 1 58.94 -11.45 15.14
N LYS A 2 58.33 -10.83 16.16
CA LYS A 2 58.74 -9.59 16.89
C LYS A 2 58.31 -8.24 16.29
N LEU A 3 57.13 -7.79 16.73
CA LEU A 3 56.76 -6.38 16.88
C LEU A 3 55.68 -6.32 17.98
N PHE A 4 56.11 -6.55 19.22
CA PHE A 4 55.30 -6.45 20.43
C PHE A 4 56.27 -6.17 21.58
N THR A 5 56.54 -4.89 21.85
CA THR A 5 57.17 -4.39 23.10
C THR A 5 57.39 -2.89 22.93
N LEU A 6 56.45 -2.05 23.38
CA LEU A 6 56.74 -0.73 23.94
C LEU A 6 55.44 -0.13 24.51
N PHE A 7 55.01 -0.61 25.67
CA PHE A 7 54.02 0.10 26.49
C PHE A 7 54.15 -0.33 27.97
N SER A 8 55.31 -0.05 28.55
CA SER A 8 55.59 -0.30 29.96
C SER A 8 56.74 0.57 30.44
N ALA A 9 56.48 1.87 30.62
CA ALA A 9 57.30 2.80 31.41
C ALA A 9 56.59 4.15 31.54
N PHE A 10 55.56 4.24 32.39
CA PHE A 10 55.13 5.51 32.98
C PHE A 10 54.39 5.20 34.29
N LEU A 11 55.15 4.68 35.24
CA LEU A 11 54.76 4.55 36.64
C LEU A 11 55.90 5.18 37.45
N LEU A 12 55.54 6.00 38.44
CA LEU A 12 56.39 6.86 39.28
C LEU A 12 56.74 8.23 38.68
N ILE A 13 55.89 9.21 38.99
CA ILE A 13 56.19 10.38 39.84
C ILE A 13 54.89 11.21 39.82
N PHE A 14 54.13 11.23 40.93
CA PHE A 14 53.25 12.33 41.35
C PHE A 14 52.65 11.98 42.72
N LEU A 15 53.50 12.02 43.75
CA LEU A 15 53.07 12.25 45.12
C LEU A 15 53.45 13.70 45.44
N THR A 16 52.52 14.63 45.29
CA THR A 16 52.47 15.92 46.00
C THR A 16 51.20 16.69 45.63
N ALA A 17 50.55 17.25 46.65
CA ALA A 17 49.33 18.08 46.64
C ALA A 17 47.98 17.36 46.45
N CYS A 18 47.52 16.65 47.49
CA CYS A 18 46.09 16.46 47.73
C CYS A 18 45.47 17.80 48.18
N VAL A 19 45.11 18.65 47.23
CA VAL A 19 44.08 19.68 47.46
C VAL A 19 42.74 18.95 47.44
N PRO A 20 41.87 19.08 48.46
CA PRO A 20 40.51 18.59 48.37
C PRO A 20 39.79 19.42 47.30
N LEU A 21 39.76 18.91 46.06
CA LEU A 21 38.91 19.43 45.01
C LEU A 21 37.47 19.17 45.45
N GLU A 22 36.87 20.21 46.01
CA GLU A 22 35.44 20.34 46.26
C GLU A 22 34.73 19.96 44.95
N LYS A 23 34.24 18.72 44.87
CA LYS A 23 33.45 18.26 43.72
C LYS A 23 32.13 19.03 43.78
N LYS A 24 32.09 20.22 43.16
CA LYS A 24 30.86 20.95 42.92
C LYS A 24 29.91 19.99 42.21
N HIS A 25 28.88 19.57 42.92
CA HIS A 25 27.81 18.74 42.40
C HIS A 25 27.07 19.54 41.34
N THR A 26 27.57 19.49 40.11
CA THR A 26 26.87 20.04 38.96
C THR A 26 25.59 19.26 38.78
N THR A 27 24.46 19.96 38.88
CA THR A 27 23.15 19.35 38.70
C THR A 27 23.02 18.82 37.27
N VAL A 28 22.15 17.83 37.05
CA VAL A 28 21.87 17.26 35.72
C VAL A 28 21.51 18.36 34.70
N VAL A 29 20.84 19.42 35.16
CA VAL A 29 20.50 20.61 34.37
C VAL A 29 21.75 21.38 33.94
N GLN A 30 22.69 21.63 34.85
CA GLN A 30 23.94 22.34 34.54
C GLN A 30 24.82 21.54 33.57
N LYS A 31 24.91 20.21 33.73
CA LYS A 31 25.64 19.35 32.79
C LYS A 31 25.06 19.39 31.38
N LYS A 32 23.72 19.41 31.27
CA LYS A 32 23.01 19.55 29.98
C LYS A 32 23.31 20.90 29.32
N GLN A 33 23.32 21.98 30.11
CA GLN A 33 23.59 23.33 29.60
C GLN A 33 25.03 23.46 29.07
N ILE A 34 26.02 22.95 29.82
CA ILE A 34 27.43 22.95 29.40
C ILE A 34 27.61 22.18 28.09
N HIS A 35 26.96 21.02 27.96
CA HIS A 35 27.05 20.21 26.76
C HIS A 35 26.43 20.90 25.53
N ILE A 36 25.27 21.55 25.68
CA ILE A 36 24.62 22.32 24.60
C ILE A 36 25.51 23.49 24.16
N THR A 37 26.10 24.22 25.11
CA THR A 37 26.99 25.35 24.78
C THR A 37 28.23 24.88 24.01
N LYS A 38 28.81 23.75 24.42
CA LYS A 38 29.96 23.14 23.72
C LYS A 38 29.58 22.70 22.30
N LEU A 39 28.45 21.99 22.15
CA LEU A 39 27.96 21.55 20.84
C LEU A 39 27.68 22.73 19.91
N ASN A 40 27.08 23.80 20.43
CA ASN A 40 26.79 25.00 19.64
C ASN A 40 28.07 25.72 19.19
N LYS A 41 29.16 25.65 19.97
CA LYS A 41 30.46 26.18 19.56
C LYS A 41 31.06 25.35 18.43
N GLU A 42 31.09 24.02 18.61
CA GLU A 42 31.62 23.09 17.59
C GLU A 42 30.83 23.19 16.28
N VAL A 43 29.50 23.29 16.33
CA VAL A 43 28.66 23.45 15.13
C VAL A 43 28.87 24.82 14.45
N LYS A 44 29.20 25.88 15.20
CA LYS A 44 29.52 27.19 14.62
C LYS A 44 30.81 27.13 13.81
N GLU A 45 31.81 26.39 14.29
CA GLU A 45 33.13 26.22 13.68
C GLU A 45 33.11 25.35 12.42
N LEU A 46 32.05 24.55 12.18
CA LEU A 46 31.89 23.79 10.94
C LEU A 46 31.76 24.68 9.71
N ASP A 47 32.35 24.24 8.60
CA ASP A 47 32.17 24.90 7.31
C ASP A 47 30.74 24.69 6.74
N SER A 48 30.43 25.37 5.64
CA SER A 48 29.10 25.29 5.01
C SER A 48 28.80 23.90 4.41
N HIS A 49 29.82 23.14 4.01
CA HIS A 49 29.68 21.81 3.44
C HIS A 49 29.28 20.80 4.52
N ASP A 50 30.00 20.79 5.65
CA ASP A 50 29.73 19.91 6.78
C ASP A 50 28.35 20.17 7.38
N LYS A 51 28.00 21.45 7.55
CA LYS A 51 26.64 21.85 7.97
C LYS A 51 25.56 21.28 7.04
N ARG A 52 25.79 21.31 5.73
CA ARG A 52 24.85 20.74 4.74
C ARG A 52 24.77 19.21 4.84
N LEU A 53 25.90 18.52 5.05
CA LEU A 53 25.92 17.07 5.24
C LEU A 53 25.15 16.66 6.51
N ILE A 54 25.39 17.33 7.63
CA ILE A 54 24.67 17.12 8.89
C ILE A 54 23.17 17.34 8.70
N TYR A 55 22.77 18.46 8.08
CA TYR A 55 21.37 18.75 7.81
C TYR A 55 20.71 17.67 6.94
N LYS A 56 21.41 17.18 5.91
CA LYS A 56 20.94 16.07 5.06
C LYS A 56 20.78 14.78 5.86
N SER A 57 21.70 14.48 6.78
CA SER A 57 21.61 13.32 7.68
C SER A 57 20.40 13.42 8.60
N ILE A 58 20.23 14.55 9.30
CA ILE A 58 19.09 14.79 10.20
C ILE A 58 17.77 14.68 9.43
N LYS A 59 17.67 15.27 8.23
CA LYS A 59 16.48 15.15 7.39
C LYS A 59 16.15 13.71 7.00
N ASN A 60 17.18 12.88 6.76
CA ASN A 60 17.00 11.45 6.51
C ASN A 60 16.53 10.70 7.76
N GLU A 61 17.09 11.01 8.94
CA GLU A 61 16.68 10.46 10.23
C GLU A 61 15.22 10.81 10.57
N ILE A 62 14.83 12.08 10.40
CA ILE A 62 13.44 12.53 10.57
C ILE A 62 12.50 11.71 9.68
N ARG A 63 12.86 11.54 8.40
CA ARG A 63 12.06 10.76 7.45
C ARG A 63 11.97 9.28 7.87
N LEU A 64 13.08 8.72 8.35
CA LEU A 64 13.16 7.34 8.82
C LEU A 64 12.28 7.14 10.06
N HIS A 65 12.41 7.97 11.09
CA HIS A 65 11.60 7.88 12.30
C HIS A 65 10.12 8.15 12.04
N ARG A 66 9.78 9.09 11.15
CA ARG A 66 8.39 9.28 10.71
C ARG A 66 7.82 8.03 10.04
N LYS A 67 8.61 7.39 9.16
CA LYS A 67 8.23 6.12 8.53
C LYS A 67 8.06 5.01 9.56
N MET A 68 9.01 4.86 10.49
CA MET A 68 8.93 3.88 11.58
C MET A 68 7.69 4.10 12.44
N GLY A 69 7.46 5.32 12.93
CA GLY A 69 6.29 5.63 13.75
C GLY A 69 4.96 5.34 13.06
N ASN A 70 4.87 5.60 11.74
CA ASN A 70 3.69 5.24 10.95
C ASN A 70 3.51 3.73 10.82
N GLU A 71 4.59 2.98 10.57
CA GLU A 71 4.55 1.52 10.48
C GLU A 71 4.20 0.91 11.85
N ASP A 72 4.83 1.38 12.92
CA ASP A 72 4.62 0.90 14.29
C ASP A 72 3.19 1.16 14.76
N TYR A 73 2.67 2.37 14.50
CA TYR A 73 1.29 2.71 14.81
C TYR A 73 0.30 1.79 14.08
N LYS A 74 0.55 1.53 12.80
CA LYS A 74 -0.29 0.67 11.96
C LYS A 74 -0.35 -0.76 12.49
N TYR A 75 0.76 -1.30 12.99
CA TYR A 75 0.82 -2.65 13.54
C TYR A 75 0.48 -2.73 15.04
N GLY A 76 0.10 -1.62 15.67
CA GLY A 76 -0.27 -1.58 17.09
C GLY A 76 0.91 -1.57 18.08
N TYR A 77 2.14 -1.30 17.62
CA TYR A 77 3.31 -1.07 18.46
C TYR A 77 3.28 0.38 18.98
N TYR A 78 2.26 0.73 19.76
CA TYR A 78 2.01 2.14 20.10
C TYR A 78 3.12 2.79 20.91
N TYR A 79 3.79 2.03 21.79
CA TYR A 79 4.92 2.57 22.54
C TYR A 79 6.06 3.02 21.62
N ASP A 80 6.45 2.16 20.67
CA ASP A 80 7.51 2.46 19.70
C ASP A 80 7.10 3.58 18.74
N ALA A 81 5.83 3.61 18.33
CA ALA A 81 5.28 4.68 17.50
C ALA A 81 5.35 6.05 18.20
N ILE A 82 4.97 6.12 19.49
CA ILE A 82 5.06 7.33 20.30
C ILE A 82 6.52 7.80 20.37
N LYS A 83 7.46 6.90 20.71
CA LYS A 83 8.90 7.22 20.78
C LYS A 83 9.42 7.78 19.47
N ALA A 84 9.06 7.15 18.34
CA ALA A 84 9.48 7.60 17.02
C ALA A 84 8.91 8.99 16.66
N TYR A 85 7.63 9.26 16.97
CA TYR A 85 7.03 10.57 16.74
C TYR A 85 7.59 11.68 17.65
N GLU A 86 7.84 11.37 18.92
CA GLU A 86 8.50 12.30 19.84
C GLU A 86 9.90 12.66 19.37
N LEU A 87 10.65 11.69 18.83
CA LEU A 87 11.97 11.92 18.26
C LEU A 87 11.92 12.78 16.98
N VAL A 88 10.89 12.61 16.14
CA VAL A 88 10.66 13.51 14.99
C VAL A 88 10.43 14.96 15.45
N ASN A 89 9.58 15.17 16.46
CA ASN A 89 9.32 16.51 17.00
C ASN A 89 10.56 17.10 17.68
N PHE A 90 11.38 16.27 18.31
CA PHE A 90 12.66 16.68 18.89
C PHE A 90 13.62 17.20 17.82
N TYR A 91 13.81 16.46 16.71
CA TYR A 91 14.72 16.87 15.64
C TYR A 91 14.26 18.11 14.87
N GLU A 92 12.96 18.27 14.65
CA GLU A 92 12.42 19.43 13.92
C GLU A 92 12.42 20.70 14.78
N GLY A 93 12.46 20.58 16.12
CA GLY A 93 12.36 21.71 17.04
C GLY A 93 10.95 22.33 17.12
N TYR A 94 9.98 21.76 16.41
CA TYR A 94 8.56 22.11 16.43
C TYR A 94 7.71 20.84 16.22
N PRO A 95 6.40 20.84 16.52
CA PRO A 95 5.58 19.64 16.50
C PRO A 95 5.15 19.25 15.08
N ALA A 96 6.10 18.75 14.27
CA ALA A 96 5.84 18.22 12.92
C ALA A 96 4.81 17.07 12.92
N ILE A 97 4.75 16.30 14.02
CA ILE A 97 3.63 15.43 14.37
C ILE A 97 2.79 16.15 15.43
N PRO A 98 1.47 16.35 15.21
CA PRO A 98 0.61 17.06 16.15
C PRO A 98 0.67 16.45 17.56
N LEU A 99 0.91 17.28 18.59
CA LEU A 99 0.99 16.82 19.99
C LEU A 99 -0.32 16.15 20.44
N GLN A 100 -1.46 16.64 19.95
CA GLN A 100 -2.77 16.05 20.20
C GLN A 100 -2.85 14.61 19.69
N LYS A 101 -2.32 14.32 18.49
CA LYS A 101 -2.25 12.95 17.95
C LYS A 101 -1.40 12.05 18.86
N ILE A 102 -0.23 12.52 19.31
CA ILE A 102 0.62 11.73 20.22
C ILE A 102 -0.11 11.46 21.55
N LYS A 103 -0.83 12.46 22.08
CA LYS A 103 -1.64 12.32 23.30
C LYS A 103 -2.75 11.28 23.13
N GLU A 104 -3.46 11.29 22.01
CA GLU A 104 -4.50 10.30 21.69
C GLU A 104 -3.93 8.88 21.62
N ILE A 105 -2.78 8.70 20.94
CA ILE A 105 -2.10 7.39 20.88
C ILE A 105 -1.69 6.92 22.28
N LYS A 106 -1.18 7.82 23.15
CA LYS A 106 -0.86 7.49 24.54
C LYS A 106 -2.07 7.01 25.33
N VAL A 107 -3.23 7.63 25.15
CA VAL A 107 -4.49 7.23 25.82
C VAL A 107 -4.92 5.84 25.35
N GLU A 108 -4.95 5.62 24.04
CA GLU A 108 -5.33 4.32 23.45
C GLU A 108 -4.35 3.21 23.87
N ALA A 109 -3.05 3.48 23.89
CA ALA A 109 -2.03 2.55 24.35
C ALA A 109 -2.24 2.12 25.81
N LYS A 110 -2.54 3.07 26.71
CA LYS A 110 -2.87 2.76 28.12
C LYS A 110 -4.12 1.87 28.23
N LYS A 111 -5.17 2.18 27.47
CA LYS A 111 -6.42 1.40 27.45
C LYS A 111 -6.15 -0.04 26.98
N ARG A 112 -5.43 -0.22 25.88
CA ARG A 112 -5.09 -1.55 25.35
C ARG A 112 -4.21 -2.35 26.30
N ALA A 113 -3.18 -1.72 26.87
CA ALA A 113 -2.31 -2.34 27.87
C ALA A 113 -3.11 -2.88 29.06
N TYR A 114 -4.10 -2.11 29.56
CA TYR A 114 -5.01 -2.58 30.60
C TYR A 114 -5.80 -3.83 30.18
N ILE A 115 -6.44 -3.80 29.00
CA ILE A 115 -7.26 -4.92 28.50
C ILE A 115 -6.42 -6.21 28.38
N HIS A 116 -5.28 -6.12 27.71
CA HIS A 116 -4.37 -7.25 27.52
C HIS A 116 -3.83 -7.78 28.85
N TYR A 117 -3.53 -6.90 29.81
CA TYR A 117 -3.09 -7.33 31.13
C TYR A 117 -4.17 -8.11 31.89
N GLN A 118 -5.44 -7.69 31.82
CA GLN A 118 -6.53 -8.45 32.43
C GLN A 118 -6.71 -9.83 31.78
N ASN A 119 -6.57 -9.91 30.45
CA ASN A 119 -6.62 -11.18 29.74
C ASN A 119 -5.44 -12.08 30.12
N ALA A 120 -4.23 -11.54 30.20
CA ALA A 120 -3.05 -12.27 30.64
C ALA A 120 -3.26 -12.91 32.01
N LYS A 121 -3.81 -12.17 32.99
CA LYS A 121 -4.12 -12.72 34.32
C LYS A 121 -5.10 -13.89 34.26
N LYS A 122 -6.13 -13.81 33.42
CA LYS A 122 -7.12 -14.90 33.24
C LYS A 122 -6.47 -16.18 32.70
N TYR A 123 -5.51 -16.04 31.79
CA TYR A 123 -4.84 -17.17 31.15
C TYR A 123 -3.61 -17.67 31.89
N LEU A 124 -3.07 -16.92 32.86
CA LEU A 124 -1.78 -17.19 33.52
C LEU A 124 -1.63 -18.64 34.01
N TYR A 125 -2.71 -19.21 34.54
CA TYR A 125 -2.75 -20.58 35.07
C TYR A 125 -3.43 -21.60 34.15
N LYS A 126 -4.14 -21.14 33.11
CA LYS A 126 -4.93 -21.99 32.19
C LYS A 126 -4.20 -22.29 30.89
N ASP A 127 -3.57 -21.26 30.32
CA ASP A 127 -2.89 -21.31 29.03
C ASP A 127 -1.71 -20.31 29.07
N LYS A 128 -0.55 -20.79 29.52
CA LYS A 128 0.67 -19.99 29.64
C LYS A 128 1.07 -19.33 28.30
N LYS A 129 0.81 -20.02 27.18
CA LYS A 129 1.15 -19.54 25.84
C LYS A 129 0.30 -18.32 25.48
N ARG A 130 -1.01 -18.40 25.72
CA ARG A 130 -1.92 -17.27 25.53
C ARG A 130 -1.64 -16.13 26.51
N ALA A 131 -1.35 -16.44 27.77
CA ALA A 131 -0.94 -15.43 28.75
C ALA A 131 0.31 -14.65 28.29
N LEU A 132 1.30 -15.35 27.73
CA LEU A 132 2.51 -14.72 27.20
C LEU A 132 2.21 -13.81 26.00
N ILE A 133 1.33 -14.22 25.08
CA ILE A 133 0.90 -13.37 23.94
C ILE A 133 0.23 -12.08 24.43
N GLU A 134 -0.65 -12.20 25.42
CA GLU A 134 -1.32 -11.04 26.01
C GLU A 134 -0.31 -10.12 26.72
N LEU A 135 0.63 -10.65 27.52
CA LEU A 135 1.69 -9.86 28.14
C LEU A 135 2.61 -9.19 27.11
N ASN A 136 2.98 -9.89 26.03
CA ASN A 136 3.74 -9.32 24.94
C ASN A 136 3.00 -8.12 24.31
N SER A 137 1.67 -8.22 24.18
CA SER A 137 0.82 -7.12 23.72
C SER A 137 0.77 -5.96 24.72
N VAL A 138 0.76 -6.22 26.03
CA VAL A 138 0.94 -5.17 27.06
C VAL A 138 2.27 -4.45 26.84
N MET A 139 3.35 -5.21 26.65
CA MET A 139 4.70 -4.67 26.44
C MET A 139 4.83 -3.85 25.15
N MET A 140 4.05 -4.13 24.11
CA MET A 140 4.01 -3.32 22.87
C MET A 140 3.28 -1.98 23.03
N ASN A 141 2.35 -1.90 23.97
CA ASN A 141 1.52 -0.72 24.19
C ASN A 141 2.05 0.15 25.34
N ASN A 142 2.44 -0.45 26.45
CA ASN A 142 2.98 0.23 27.62
C ASN A 142 3.91 -0.72 28.42
N PRO A 143 5.23 -0.71 28.14
CA PRO A 143 6.21 -1.55 28.84
C PRO A 143 6.29 -1.30 30.35
N GLU A 144 5.86 -0.12 30.84
CA GLU A 144 5.93 0.28 32.26
C GLU A 144 4.64 -0.07 33.02
N TYR A 145 3.72 -0.80 32.39
CA TYR A 145 2.43 -1.11 32.99
C TYR A 145 2.56 -2.14 34.12
N LYS A 146 2.55 -1.71 35.39
CA LYS A 146 2.58 -2.60 36.58
C LYS A 146 3.78 -3.57 36.55
N ASN A 147 3.68 -4.71 37.24
CA ASN A 147 4.68 -5.80 37.24
C ASN A 147 4.67 -6.63 35.93
N THR A 148 4.24 -6.05 34.80
CA THR A 148 4.16 -6.77 33.51
C THR A 148 5.53 -7.25 33.05
N GLN A 149 6.58 -6.44 33.21
CA GLN A 149 7.94 -6.82 32.81
C GLN A 149 8.41 -8.08 33.53
N GLU A 150 8.19 -8.14 34.84
CA GLU A 150 8.54 -9.30 35.68
C GLU A 150 7.74 -10.54 35.28
N LEU A 151 6.41 -10.42 35.17
CA LEU A 151 5.53 -11.52 34.75
C LEU A 151 5.86 -12.04 33.36
N TYR A 152 6.11 -11.14 32.42
CA TYR A 152 6.53 -11.47 31.05
C TYR A 152 7.87 -12.22 31.07
N SER A 153 8.86 -11.70 31.81
CA SER A 153 10.18 -12.33 31.93
C SER A 153 10.09 -13.72 32.56
N LYS A 154 9.28 -13.88 33.62
CA LYS A 154 9.03 -15.17 34.27
C LYS A 154 8.40 -16.18 33.32
N LEU A 155 7.36 -15.79 32.58
CA LEU A 155 6.70 -16.69 31.62
C LEU A 155 7.57 -16.98 30.39
N ARG A 156 8.31 -16.00 29.88
CA ARG A 156 9.23 -16.18 28.76
C ARG A 156 10.38 -17.14 29.11
N ASN A 157 10.85 -17.10 30.36
CA ASN A 157 11.92 -17.94 30.86
C ASN A 157 11.45 -19.31 31.38
N ASP A 158 10.13 -19.57 31.42
CA ASP A 158 9.59 -20.91 31.64
C ASP A 158 10.19 -21.87 30.59
N ARG A 159 10.65 -23.05 31.04
CA ARG A 159 11.39 -23.99 30.19
C ARG A 159 10.63 -24.33 28.91
N ALA A 160 9.33 -24.59 28.99
CA ALA A 160 8.53 -24.98 27.83
C ALA A 160 8.35 -23.81 26.86
N MET A 161 8.10 -22.61 27.37
CA MET A 161 7.97 -21.40 26.54
C MET A 161 9.29 -21.03 25.87
N ARG A 162 10.41 -21.11 26.60
CA ARG A 162 11.74 -20.85 26.06
C ARG A 162 12.09 -21.78 24.89
N ILE A 163 11.85 -23.09 25.05
CA ILE A 163 12.06 -24.08 23.97
C ILE A 163 11.20 -23.74 22.76
N TYR A 164 9.92 -23.42 23.00
CA TYR A 164 8.99 -23.08 21.92
C TYR A 164 9.41 -21.81 21.17
N ILE A 165 9.74 -20.72 21.86
CA ILE A 165 10.18 -19.47 21.25
C ILE A 165 11.48 -19.70 20.47
N HIS A 166 12.44 -20.42 21.05
CA HIS A 166 13.70 -20.74 20.37
C HIS A 166 13.47 -21.57 19.10
N SER A 167 12.49 -22.48 19.10
CA SER A 167 12.12 -23.21 17.88
C SER A 167 11.57 -22.29 16.77
N LEU A 168 10.78 -21.26 17.14
CA LEU A 168 10.26 -20.28 16.20
C LEU A 168 11.38 -19.37 15.66
N GLU A 169 12.29 -18.97 16.54
CA GLU A 169 13.49 -18.18 16.22
C GLU A 169 14.40 -18.93 15.24
N ASN A 170 14.79 -20.16 15.57
CA ASN A 170 15.60 -20.99 14.68
C ASN A 170 14.92 -21.20 13.32
N SER A 171 13.60 -21.44 13.32
CA SER A 171 12.83 -21.57 12.08
C SER A 171 12.83 -20.29 11.23
N LEU A 172 12.83 -19.11 11.85
CA LEU A 172 12.95 -17.83 11.16
C LEU A 172 14.39 -17.63 10.64
N GLU A 173 15.40 -17.88 11.47
CA GLU A 173 16.81 -17.72 11.12
C GLU A 173 17.23 -18.62 9.96
N THR A 174 16.82 -19.89 9.97
CA THR A 174 17.06 -20.79 8.83
C THR A 174 16.47 -20.25 7.54
N LYS A 175 15.29 -19.61 7.58
CA LYS A 175 14.69 -18.99 6.39
C LYS A 175 15.41 -17.71 5.97
N LEU A 176 15.95 -16.94 6.92
CA LEU A 176 16.76 -15.75 6.61
C LEU A 176 18.07 -16.14 5.93
N ILE A 177 18.75 -17.17 6.44
CA ILE A 177 20.03 -17.67 5.88
C ILE A 177 19.83 -18.24 4.48
N ASN A 178 18.75 -19.00 4.27
CA ASN A 178 18.49 -19.67 2.99
C ASN A 178 17.72 -18.79 1.97
N ASN A 179 17.46 -17.52 2.29
CA ASN A 179 16.66 -16.65 1.44
C ASN A 179 17.39 -16.27 0.16
N LYS A 180 16.81 -16.63 -1.00
CA LYS A 180 17.29 -16.22 -2.32
C LYS A 180 16.52 -15.01 -2.87
N GLY A 181 15.64 -14.42 -2.08
CA GLY A 181 14.80 -13.28 -2.48
C GLY A 181 13.61 -13.68 -3.34
N SER A 182 13.29 -14.98 -3.44
CA SER A 182 12.09 -15.41 -4.16
C SER A 182 10.83 -15.01 -3.40
N TYR A 183 9.74 -14.80 -4.12
CA TYR A 183 8.45 -14.43 -3.54
C TYR A 183 7.98 -15.43 -2.45
N GLN A 184 8.15 -16.74 -2.68
CA GLN A 184 7.70 -17.77 -1.73
C GLN A 184 8.53 -17.74 -0.44
N GLU A 185 9.85 -17.53 -0.53
CA GLU A 185 10.73 -17.41 0.63
C GLU A 185 10.39 -16.16 1.45
N LEU A 186 10.19 -15.00 0.80
CA LEU A 186 9.79 -13.77 1.48
C LEU A 186 8.45 -13.92 2.19
N LYS A 187 7.48 -14.60 1.57
CA LYS A 187 6.20 -14.93 2.21
C LYS A 187 6.39 -15.86 3.42
N ALA A 188 7.24 -16.87 3.31
CA ALA A 188 7.54 -17.79 4.41
C ALA A 188 8.27 -17.08 5.58
N ILE A 189 9.18 -16.16 5.29
CA ILE A 189 9.81 -15.27 6.28
C ILE A 189 8.74 -14.41 6.95
N LYS A 190 7.88 -13.73 6.18
CA LYS A 190 6.81 -12.88 6.72
C LYS A 190 5.89 -13.66 7.66
N ASN A 191 5.52 -14.89 7.31
CA ASN A 191 4.70 -15.76 8.17
C ASN A 191 5.43 -16.15 9.46
N SER A 192 6.71 -16.53 9.37
CA SER A 192 7.53 -16.92 10.53
C SER A 192 7.75 -15.73 11.47
N LEU A 193 8.03 -14.56 10.91
CA LEU A 193 8.13 -13.29 11.62
C LEU A 193 6.83 -12.98 12.37
N ASN A 194 5.69 -13.04 11.69
CA ASN A 194 4.38 -12.77 12.30
C ASN A 194 4.06 -13.79 13.43
N ASN A 195 4.55 -15.02 13.34
CA ASN A 195 4.37 -16.02 14.39
C ASN A 195 5.25 -15.75 15.61
N LEU A 196 6.54 -15.44 15.41
CA LEU A 196 7.46 -15.12 16.51
C LEU A 196 7.10 -13.79 17.20
N ALA A 197 6.68 -12.77 16.44
CA ALA A 197 6.31 -11.46 16.96
C ALA A 197 5.14 -11.49 17.96
N LYS A 198 4.30 -12.53 17.95
CA LYS A 198 3.23 -12.73 18.93
C LYS A 198 3.76 -12.99 20.34
N TYR A 199 4.96 -13.56 20.47
CA TYR A 199 5.54 -13.97 21.75
C TYR A 199 6.64 -13.06 22.23
N ASP A 200 7.43 -12.50 21.30
CA ASP A 200 8.58 -11.66 21.65
C ASP A 200 8.84 -10.59 20.60
N TYR A 201 8.16 -9.44 20.70
CA TYR A 201 8.29 -8.38 19.69
C TYR A 201 9.68 -7.69 19.64
N LYS A 202 10.49 -7.87 20.70
CA LYS A 202 11.84 -7.30 20.83
C LYS A 202 12.95 -8.24 20.37
N ASN A 203 12.61 -9.44 19.90
CA ASN A 203 13.59 -10.40 19.40
C ASN A 203 14.43 -9.80 18.24
N THR A 204 15.76 -9.99 18.29
CA THR A 204 16.70 -9.42 17.31
C THR A 204 16.53 -10.00 15.91
N SER A 205 16.17 -11.29 15.81
CA SER A 205 15.91 -11.96 14.53
C SER A 205 14.62 -11.44 13.86
N LEU A 206 13.65 -10.90 14.62
CA LEU A 206 12.54 -10.13 14.05
C LEU A 206 13.00 -8.84 13.39
N GLN A 207 13.94 -8.11 14.00
CA GLN A 207 14.46 -6.86 13.46
C GLN A 207 15.18 -7.11 12.12
N LYS A 208 16.08 -8.10 12.09
CA LYS A 208 16.75 -8.56 10.86
C LYS A 208 15.75 -8.96 9.77
N ALA A 209 14.71 -9.72 10.14
CA ALA A 209 13.68 -10.12 9.19
C ALA A 209 12.85 -8.96 8.65
N ARG A 210 12.50 -7.96 9.49
CA ARG A 210 11.78 -6.75 9.07
C ARG A 210 12.61 -5.92 8.10
N GLU A 211 13.90 -5.77 8.38
CA GLU A 211 14.84 -5.04 7.53
C GLU A 211 14.97 -5.70 6.16
N LEU A 212 15.26 -7.01 6.13
CA LEU A 212 15.33 -7.79 4.89
C LEU A 212 14.05 -7.67 4.06
N LEU A 213 12.88 -7.84 4.69
CA LEU A 213 11.59 -7.72 3.99
C LEU A 213 11.38 -6.32 3.42
N ARG A 214 11.77 -5.27 4.16
CA ARG A 214 11.68 -3.88 3.70
C ARG A 214 12.56 -3.63 2.46
N GLU A 215 13.80 -4.10 2.46
CA GLU A 215 14.71 -3.97 1.32
C GLU A 215 14.18 -4.73 0.09
N GLN A 216 13.76 -5.99 0.30
CA GLN A 216 13.25 -6.84 -0.77
C GLN A 216 11.95 -6.30 -1.35
N LYS A 217 11.08 -5.69 -0.53
CA LYS A 217 9.88 -5.00 -1.00
C LYS A 217 10.21 -3.90 -2.01
N GLU A 218 11.21 -3.06 -1.74
CA GLU A 218 11.62 -1.99 -2.65
C GLU A 218 12.14 -2.54 -3.98
N ILE A 219 12.89 -3.65 -3.95
CA ILE A 219 13.37 -4.35 -5.14
C ILE A 219 12.19 -4.91 -5.96
N LEU A 220 11.26 -5.62 -5.31
CA LEU A 220 10.07 -6.16 -5.95
C LEU A 220 9.23 -5.06 -6.62
N LEU A 221 9.02 -3.94 -5.92
CA LEU A 221 8.29 -2.78 -6.46
C LEU A 221 9.00 -2.19 -7.68
N LYS A 222 10.32 -1.96 -7.62
CA LYS A 222 11.10 -1.47 -8.77
C LYS A 222 10.95 -2.39 -9.99
N ASN A 223 11.04 -3.69 -9.79
CA ASN A 223 10.91 -4.69 -10.85
C ASN A 223 9.49 -4.70 -11.45
N ALA A 224 8.45 -4.72 -10.61
CA ALA A 224 7.06 -4.69 -11.06
C ALA A 224 6.74 -3.41 -11.85
N ILE A 225 7.24 -2.26 -11.39
CA ILE A 225 7.10 -0.96 -12.07
C ILE A 225 7.84 -0.97 -13.41
N ALA A 226 9.03 -1.56 -13.49
CA ALA A 226 9.77 -1.68 -14.75
C ALA A 226 8.99 -2.51 -15.78
N ILE A 227 8.39 -3.63 -15.37
CA ILE A 227 7.53 -4.46 -16.24
C ILE A 227 6.29 -3.68 -16.69
N TYR A 228 5.66 -2.92 -15.79
CA TYR A 228 4.53 -2.05 -16.13
C TYR A 228 4.91 -0.97 -17.15
N LYS A 229 6.07 -0.33 -16.98
CA LYS A 229 6.58 0.70 -17.90
C LYS A 229 6.88 0.13 -19.30
N LYS A 230 7.33 -1.13 -19.39
CA LYS A 230 7.50 -1.87 -20.65
C LYS A 230 6.16 -2.24 -21.34
N GLY A 231 5.02 -1.94 -20.73
CA GLY A 231 3.70 -2.21 -21.30
C GLY A 231 3.21 -3.66 -21.12
N ASN A 232 3.97 -4.53 -20.44
CA ASN A 232 3.56 -5.90 -20.17
C ASN A 232 2.60 -5.97 -18.97
N LEU A 233 1.35 -5.55 -19.20
CA LEU A 233 0.35 -5.39 -18.15
C LEU A 233 -0.01 -6.70 -17.43
N LYS A 234 0.02 -7.84 -18.14
CA LYS A 234 -0.32 -9.16 -17.55
C LYS A 234 0.73 -9.58 -16.53
N GLN A 235 2.02 -9.53 -16.90
CA GLN A 235 3.11 -9.86 -15.98
C GLN A 235 3.21 -8.84 -14.83
N ALA A 236 3.06 -7.55 -15.12
CA ALA A 236 3.06 -6.52 -14.08
C ALA A 236 1.96 -6.76 -13.04
N LYS A 237 0.73 -7.10 -13.48
CA LYS A 237 -0.38 -7.45 -12.60
C LYS A 237 -0.02 -8.60 -11.67
N GLN A 238 0.56 -9.67 -12.19
CA GLN A 238 1.00 -10.81 -11.39
C GLN A 238 2.03 -10.41 -10.33
N LYS A 239 3.03 -9.59 -10.70
CA LYS A 239 4.05 -9.10 -9.76
C LYS A 239 3.48 -8.20 -8.67
N PHE A 240 2.52 -7.33 -8.99
CA PHE A 240 1.85 -6.54 -7.95
C PHE A 240 0.96 -7.39 -7.05
N LEU A 241 0.32 -8.44 -7.55
CA LEU A 241 -0.43 -9.40 -6.72
C LEU A 241 0.50 -10.19 -5.77
N GLU A 242 1.69 -10.59 -6.23
CA GLU A 242 2.73 -11.19 -5.38
C GLU A 242 3.17 -10.21 -4.27
N ILE A 243 3.31 -8.92 -4.57
CA ILE A 243 3.64 -7.92 -3.55
C ILE A 243 2.49 -7.78 -2.54
N LEU A 244 1.25 -7.65 -3.02
CA LEU A 244 0.08 -7.47 -2.17
C LEU A 244 -0.24 -8.70 -1.29
N SER A 245 0.15 -9.91 -1.68
CA SER A 245 -0.04 -11.07 -0.81
C SER A 245 0.94 -11.14 0.37
N ILE A 246 2.09 -10.43 0.29
CA ILE A 246 3.03 -10.24 1.42
C ILE A 246 2.71 -8.94 2.17
N TYR A 247 2.31 -7.90 1.44
CA TYR A 247 2.04 -6.55 1.92
C TYR A 247 0.64 -6.09 1.47
N PRO A 248 -0.45 -6.58 2.11
CA PRO A 248 -1.83 -6.31 1.69
C PRO A 248 -2.18 -4.84 1.55
N ASP A 249 -1.57 -3.98 2.36
CA ASP A 249 -1.86 -2.55 2.38
C ASP A 249 -0.78 -1.72 1.65
N ASP A 250 -0.08 -2.30 0.68
CA ASP A 250 0.90 -1.54 -0.09
C ASP A 250 0.22 -0.59 -1.08
N VAL A 251 0.14 0.68 -0.68
CA VAL A 251 -0.48 1.77 -1.46
C VAL A 251 0.10 1.90 -2.86
N THR A 252 1.40 1.64 -3.04
CA THR A 252 2.05 1.73 -4.35
C THR A 252 1.54 0.63 -5.27
N ALA A 253 1.60 -0.63 -4.84
CA ALA A 253 1.13 -1.78 -5.60
C ALA A 253 -0.37 -1.64 -5.94
N GLU A 254 -1.20 -1.22 -4.99
CA GLU A 254 -2.63 -0.98 -5.21
C GLU A 254 -2.89 0.08 -6.30
N LYS A 255 -2.19 1.22 -6.22
CA LYS A 255 -2.29 2.29 -7.24
C LYS A 255 -1.90 1.79 -8.63
N TYR A 256 -0.89 0.93 -8.74
CA TYR A 256 -0.51 0.34 -10.03
C TYR A 256 -1.52 -0.71 -10.51
N MET A 257 -2.14 -1.48 -9.61
CA MET A 257 -3.23 -2.39 -9.94
C MET A 257 -4.44 -1.65 -10.52
N GLN A 258 -4.84 -0.53 -9.91
CA GLN A 258 -5.90 0.34 -10.44
C GLN A 258 -5.54 0.87 -11.84
N ARG A 259 -4.29 1.34 -12.04
CA ARG A 259 -3.80 1.80 -13.35
C ARG A 259 -3.79 0.69 -14.40
N ILE A 260 -3.43 -0.54 -14.02
CA ILE A 260 -3.47 -1.70 -14.91
C ILE A 260 -4.91 -2.02 -15.31
N ALA A 261 -5.83 -2.09 -14.34
CA ALA A 261 -7.24 -2.34 -14.59
C ALA A 261 -7.85 -1.29 -15.52
N PHE A 262 -7.54 -0.01 -15.29
CA PHE A 262 -7.92 1.09 -16.16
C PHE A 262 -7.43 0.89 -17.61
N LYS A 263 -6.13 0.61 -17.80
CA LYS A 263 -5.56 0.37 -19.14
C LYS A 263 -6.16 -0.84 -19.84
N GLN A 264 -6.40 -1.94 -19.11
CA GLN A 264 -7.01 -3.15 -19.65
C GLN A 264 -8.46 -2.93 -20.07
N SER A 265 -9.27 -2.29 -19.22
CA SER A 265 -10.67 -1.94 -19.54
C SER A 265 -10.74 -1.02 -20.76
N LYS A 266 -9.90 0.02 -20.81
CA LYS A 266 -9.79 0.91 -21.98
C LYS A 266 -9.47 0.14 -23.25
N LYS A 267 -8.43 -0.72 -23.23
CA LYS A 267 -8.03 -1.52 -24.40
C LYS A 267 -9.14 -2.47 -24.85
N HIS A 268 -9.79 -3.15 -23.92
CA HIS A 268 -10.89 -4.07 -24.21
C HIS A 268 -12.08 -3.35 -24.84
N ASN A 269 -12.56 -2.26 -24.23
CA ASN A 269 -13.68 -1.50 -24.75
C ASN A 269 -13.39 -0.89 -26.12
N LEU A 270 -12.18 -0.40 -26.38
CA LEU A 270 -11.79 0.05 -27.72
C LEU A 270 -11.82 -1.09 -28.74
N ALA A 271 -11.33 -2.28 -28.38
CA ALA A 271 -11.36 -3.44 -29.27
C ALA A 271 -12.79 -3.90 -29.57
N MET A 272 -13.67 -3.94 -28.56
CA MET A 272 -15.08 -4.28 -28.71
C MET A 272 -15.82 -3.24 -29.56
N ALA A 273 -15.56 -1.95 -29.33
CA ALA A 273 -16.14 -0.87 -30.13
C ALA A 273 -15.75 -0.99 -31.62
N GLN A 274 -14.49 -1.31 -31.91
CA GLN A 274 -14.00 -1.52 -33.27
C GLN A 274 -14.58 -2.79 -33.91
N LYS A 275 -14.68 -3.89 -33.15
CA LYS A 275 -15.29 -5.14 -33.61
C LYS A 275 -16.76 -4.93 -33.99
N ALA A 276 -17.54 -4.31 -33.10
CA ALA A 276 -18.95 -3.98 -33.34
C ALA A 276 -19.10 -3.06 -34.58
N LEU A 277 -18.22 -2.07 -34.75
CA LEU A 277 -18.23 -1.19 -35.93
C LEU A 277 -17.99 -1.96 -37.24
N LYS A 278 -17.07 -2.94 -37.24
CA LYS A 278 -16.79 -3.79 -38.40
C LYS A 278 -17.98 -4.70 -38.74
N GLN A 279 -18.72 -5.13 -37.73
CA GLN A 279 -19.91 -5.98 -37.87
C GLN A 279 -21.20 -5.20 -38.17
N ASN A 280 -21.11 -3.87 -38.38
CA ASN A 280 -22.26 -2.98 -38.57
C ASN A 280 -23.21 -2.88 -37.36
N ASN A 281 -22.76 -3.31 -36.17
CA ASN A 281 -23.48 -3.11 -34.90
C ASN A 281 -23.19 -1.70 -34.35
N TYR A 282 -23.74 -0.66 -34.99
CA TYR A 282 -23.35 0.73 -34.72
C TYR A 282 -23.65 1.21 -33.30
N LEU A 283 -24.83 0.87 -32.75
CA LEU A 283 -25.23 1.28 -31.40
C LEU A 283 -24.33 0.68 -30.32
N GLU A 284 -24.00 -0.61 -30.46
CA GLU A 284 -23.08 -1.33 -29.57
C GLU A 284 -21.66 -0.74 -29.66
N SER A 285 -21.20 -0.41 -30.87
CA SER A 285 -19.92 0.28 -31.07
C SER A 285 -19.84 1.61 -30.31
N ILE A 286 -20.91 2.41 -30.38
CA ILE A 286 -21.02 3.69 -29.67
C ILE A 286 -21.03 3.47 -28.16
N ASP A 287 -21.76 2.48 -27.65
CA ASP A 287 -21.82 2.16 -26.22
C ASP A 287 -20.42 1.82 -25.67
N TYR A 288 -19.71 0.90 -26.31
CA TYR A 288 -18.34 0.55 -25.90
C TYR A 288 -17.37 1.74 -25.97
N ALA A 289 -17.47 2.59 -27.01
CA ALA A 289 -16.64 3.78 -27.10
C ALA A 289 -17.01 4.82 -26.02
N LYS A 290 -18.28 4.95 -25.64
CA LYS A 290 -18.71 5.81 -24.51
C LYS A 290 -18.16 5.33 -23.18
N LYS A 291 -18.09 4.01 -22.94
CA LYS A 291 -17.41 3.44 -21.75
C LYS A 291 -15.94 3.86 -21.69
N VAL A 292 -15.27 4.00 -22.83
CA VAL A 292 -13.89 4.55 -22.88
C VAL A 292 -13.87 6.03 -22.52
N LEU A 293 -14.84 6.83 -22.97
CA LEU A 293 -14.92 8.26 -22.63
C LEU A 293 -15.28 8.52 -21.16
N GLN A 294 -16.00 7.60 -20.50
CA GLN A 294 -16.20 7.65 -19.05
C GLN A 294 -14.89 7.45 -18.28
N LEU A 295 -13.99 6.62 -18.81
CA LEU A 295 -12.65 6.40 -18.25
C LEU A 295 -11.68 7.55 -18.59
N GLU A 296 -11.74 8.05 -19.82
CA GLU A 296 -10.84 9.08 -20.36
C GLU A 296 -11.61 9.97 -21.34
N SER A 297 -12.19 11.07 -20.82
CA SER A 297 -13.09 11.96 -21.58
C SER A 297 -12.48 12.57 -22.83
N GLN A 298 -11.14 12.67 -22.88
CA GLN A 298 -10.38 13.21 -24.02
C GLN A 298 -9.82 12.13 -24.95
N ASN A 299 -10.28 10.87 -24.85
CA ASN A 299 -9.79 9.79 -25.71
C ASN A 299 -10.19 10.03 -27.19
N ARG A 300 -9.21 10.45 -28.01
CA ARG A 300 -9.41 10.77 -29.44
C ARG A 300 -9.94 9.57 -30.24
N GLN A 301 -9.42 8.37 -29.97
CA GLN A 301 -9.80 7.15 -30.70
C GLN A 301 -11.27 6.78 -30.46
N ALA A 302 -11.75 6.86 -29.21
CA ALA A 302 -13.15 6.63 -28.88
C ALA A 302 -14.07 7.66 -29.56
N LYS A 303 -13.72 8.95 -29.53
CA LYS A 303 -14.45 10.01 -30.25
C LYS A 303 -14.55 9.73 -31.76
N GLN A 304 -13.44 9.30 -32.39
CA GLN A 304 -13.42 8.93 -33.80
C GLN A 304 -14.30 7.71 -34.11
N ILE A 305 -14.27 6.68 -33.25
CA ILE A 305 -15.13 5.50 -33.40
C ILE A 305 -16.61 5.91 -33.36
N ILE A 306 -17.00 6.74 -32.38
CA ILE A 306 -18.38 7.26 -32.26
C ILE A 306 -18.78 8.04 -33.52
N ALA A 307 -17.94 8.96 -33.98
CA ALA A 307 -18.21 9.75 -35.18
C ALA A 307 -18.41 8.86 -36.43
N LYS A 308 -17.53 7.88 -36.62
CA LYS A 308 -17.61 6.92 -37.74
C LYS A 308 -18.84 6.01 -37.64
N ALA A 309 -19.17 5.53 -36.44
CA ALA A 309 -20.34 4.71 -36.18
C ALA A 309 -21.64 5.49 -36.46
N ASN A 310 -21.74 6.74 -35.98
CA ASN A 310 -22.88 7.62 -36.25
C ASN A 310 -23.07 7.89 -37.74
N LYS A 311 -21.98 8.20 -38.47
CA LYS A 311 -22.03 8.43 -39.92
C LYS A 311 -22.56 7.20 -40.66
N ARG A 312 -22.00 6.01 -40.38
CA ARG A 312 -22.43 4.75 -41.02
C ARG A 312 -23.84 4.33 -40.63
N ALA A 313 -24.24 4.56 -39.39
CA ALA A 313 -25.62 4.33 -38.94
C ALA A 313 -26.61 5.17 -39.74
N LYS A 314 -26.32 6.47 -39.93
CA LYS A 314 -27.14 7.38 -40.73
C LYS A 314 -27.23 6.93 -42.19
N GLU A 315 -26.10 6.55 -42.79
CA GLU A 315 -26.06 6.01 -44.17
C GLU A 315 -26.89 4.72 -44.29
N ALA A 316 -26.78 3.80 -43.33
CA ALA A 316 -27.53 2.55 -43.32
C ALA A 316 -29.05 2.78 -43.17
N VAL A 317 -29.47 3.71 -42.29
CA VAL A 317 -30.87 4.11 -42.14
C VAL A 317 -31.41 4.68 -43.46
N ASN A 318 -30.67 5.60 -44.09
CA ASN A 318 -31.08 6.19 -45.36
C ASN A 318 -31.26 5.14 -46.46
N ARG A 319 -30.33 4.19 -46.58
CA ARG A 319 -30.44 3.08 -47.54
C ARG A 319 -31.67 2.22 -47.28
N LEU A 320 -31.88 1.77 -46.04
CA LEU A 320 -33.02 0.95 -45.63
C LEU A 320 -34.35 1.68 -45.87
N VAL A 321 -34.41 2.99 -45.58
CA VAL A 321 -35.59 3.81 -45.86
C VAL A 321 -35.88 3.87 -47.35
N ASN A 322 -34.87 4.06 -48.19
CA ASN A 322 -35.03 4.13 -49.64
C ASN A 322 -35.45 2.78 -50.24
N GLU A 323 -34.86 1.68 -49.78
CA GLU A 323 -35.28 0.31 -50.15
C GLU A 323 -36.73 0.04 -49.72
N GLY A 324 -37.08 0.39 -48.48
CA GLY A 324 -38.44 0.25 -47.95
C GLY A 324 -39.48 1.02 -48.77
N LYS A 325 -39.15 2.25 -49.21
CA LYS A 325 -40.00 3.04 -50.12
C LYS A 325 -40.19 2.36 -51.47
N ARG A 326 -39.12 1.78 -52.05
CA ARG A 326 -39.22 1.05 -53.32
C ARG A 326 -40.15 -0.15 -53.20
N TYR A 327 -39.96 -1.00 -52.18
CA TYR A 327 -40.84 -2.15 -51.94
C TYR A 327 -42.28 -1.73 -51.69
N TYR A 328 -42.51 -0.67 -50.93
CA TYR A 328 -43.85 -0.13 -50.68
C TYR A 328 -44.54 0.30 -51.98
N ASN A 329 -43.84 1.03 -52.86
CA ASN A 329 -44.38 1.48 -54.14
C ASN A 329 -44.68 0.32 -55.09
N SER A 330 -43.91 -0.77 -55.02
CA SER A 330 -44.17 -2.01 -55.74
C SER A 330 -45.22 -2.92 -55.09
N LYS A 331 -45.94 -2.43 -54.06
CA LYS A 331 -46.96 -3.18 -53.29
C LYS A 331 -46.42 -4.42 -52.54
N ASN A 332 -45.10 -4.56 -52.39
CA ASN A 332 -44.45 -5.61 -51.63
C ASN A 332 -44.38 -5.22 -50.14
N LEU A 333 -45.51 -5.29 -49.45
CA LEU A 333 -45.70 -4.70 -48.12
C LEU A 333 -44.85 -5.35 -47.01
N ASP A 334 -44.65 -6.66 -47.06
CA ASP A 334 -43.87 -7.39 -46.03
C ASP A 334 -42.38 -7.03 -46.07
N GLN A 335 -41.77 -7.01 -47.27
CA GLN A 335 -40.38 -6.57 -47.43
C GLN A 335 -40.21 -5.10 -47.02
N ALA A 336 -41.16 -4.23 -47.42
CA ALA A 336 -41.15 -2.82 -47.03
C ALA A 336 -41.15 -2.67 -45.50
N LYS A 337 -42.03 -3.40 -44.80
CA LYS A 337 -42.12 -3.40 -43.34
C LYS A 337 -40.79 -3.80 -42.70
N GLN A 338 -40.17 -4.88 -43.17
CA GLN A 338 -38.87 -5.34 -42.64
C GLN A 338 -37.77 -4.28 -42.80
N CYS A 339 -37.71 -3.59 -43.94
CA CYS A 339 -36.74 -2.51 -44.16
C CYS A 339 -36.93 -1.36 -43.15
N PHE A 340 -38.17 -0.90 -42.96
CA PHE A 340 -38.45 0.18 -42.00
C PHE A 340 -38.23 -0.25 -40.54
N GLU A 341 -38.53 -1.50 -40.18
CA GLU A 341 -38.22 -2.03 -38.84
C GLU A 341 -36.72 -2.09 -38.59
N LYS A 342 -35.93 -2.53 -39.57
CA LYS A 342 -34.46 -2.51 -39.49
C LYS A 342 -33.94 -1.08 -39.34
N ALA A 343 -34.50 -0.12 -40.07
CA ALA A 343 -34.13 1.29 -39.93
C ALA A 343 -34.45 1.81 -38.52
N LEU A 344 -35.62 1.49 -37.97
CA LEU A 344 -36.03 1.90 -36.62
C LEU A 344 -35.23 1.23 -35.49
N LYS A 345 -34.69 0.03 -35.72
CA LYS A 345 -33.74 -0.61 -34.80
C LYS A 345 -32.44 0.18 -34.66
N ILE A 346 -32.00 0.85 -35.74
CA ILE A 346 -30.79 1.69 -35.74
C ILE A 346 -31.11 3.10 -35.22
N ASP A 347 -32.18 3.70 -35.71
CA ASP A 347 -32.66 5.03 -35.31
C ASP A 347 -34.16 4.98 -35.02
N LYS A 348 -34.49 4.86 -33.73
CA LYS A 348 -35.88 4.80 -33.24
C LYS A 348 -36.68 6.08 -33.52
N THR A 349 -35.99 7.19 -33.80
CA THR A 349 -36.59 8.50 -34.04
C THR A 349 -36.76 8.84 -35.53
N ASN A 350 -36.46 7.88 -36.43
CA ASN A 350 -36.60 8.11 -37.85
C ASN A 350 -38.08 8.27 -38.27
N ASN A 351 -38.53 9.52 -38.40
CA ASN A 351 -39.91 9.86 -38.72
C ASN A 351 -40.42 9.20 -40.00
N THR A 352 -39.58 9.09 -41.04
CA THR A 352 -39.98 8.47 -42.30
C THR A 352 -40.32 6.99 -42.07
N SER A 353 -39.42 6.24 -41.43
CA SER A 353 -39.67 4.83 -41.11
C SER A 353 -40.89 4.65 -40.19
N LEU A 354 -41.08 5.50 -39.18
CA LEU A 354 -42.24 5.45 -38.29
C LEU A 354 -43.57 5.63 -39.08
N ILE A 355 -43.62 6.60 -40.00
CA ILE A 355 -44.81 6.89 -40.80
C ILE A 355 -45.13 5.71 -41.72
N TYR A 356 -44.16 5.25 -42.51
CA TYR A 356 -44.38 4.15 -43.45
C TYR A 356 -44.69 2.83 -42.75
N HIS A 357 -44.03 2.54 -41.63
CA HIS A 357 -44.32 1.35 -40.83
C HIS A 357 -45.78 1.34 -40.35
N LYS A 358 -46.29 2.46 -39.83
CA LYS A 358 -47.70 2.61 -39.45
C LYS A 358 -48.66 2.46 -40.64
N LYS A 359 -48.33 3.05 -41.80
CA LYS A 359 -49.15 2.94 -43.03
C LYS A 359 -49.26 1.48 -43.49
N ILE A 360 -48.13 0.78 -43.55
CA ILE A 360 -48.07 -0.63 -43.95
C ILE A 360 -48.85 -1.51 -42.98
N GLN A 361 -48.72 -1.29 -41.66
CA GLN A 361 -49.50 -2.04 -40.67
C GLN A 361 -51.01 -1.89 -40.85
N ARG A 362 -51.49 -0.68 -41.20
CA ARG A 362 -52.91 -0.46 -41.50
C ARG A 362 -53.35 -1.24 -42.74
N GLN A 363 -52.60 -1.13 -43.84
CA GLN A 363 -52.91 -1.84 -45.09
C GLN A 363 -52.94 -3.36 -44.92
N LEU A 364 -51.94 -3.93 -44.24
CA LEU A 364 -51.89 -5.37 -43.97
C LEU A 364 -53.08 -5.85 -43.13
N ARG A 365 -53.54 -5.04 -42.16
CA ARG A 365 -54.76 -5.36 -41.39
C ARG A 365 -56.00 -5.36 -42.27
N THR A 366 -56.15 -4.37 -43.16
CA THR A 366 -57.28 -4.29 -44.09
C THR A 366 -57.30 -5.48 -45.06
N ILE A 367 -56.15 -5.86 -45.62
CA ILE A 367 -56.07 -7.04 -46.49
C ILE A 367 -56.47 -8.30 -45.73
N LYS A 368 -55.97 -8.47 -44.50
CA LYS A 368 -56.30 -9.62 -43.66
C LYS A 368 -57.78 -9.70 -43.26
N SER A 369 -58.49 -8.57 -43.15
CA SER A 369 -59.93 -8.56 -42.84
C SER A 369 -60.82 -8.87 -44.04
N LEU A 370 -60.26 -8.87 -45.26
CA LEU A 370 -60.98 -9.18 -46.49
C LEU A 370 -60.79 -10.63 -46.95
N GLN A 371 -59.91 -11.38 -46.27
CA GLN A 371 -59.70 -12.82 -46.43
C GLN A 371 -60.46 -13.55 -45.32
#